data_AF-A0A3D2WI12-F1
#
_entry.id   AF-A0A3D2WI12-F1
#
_cell.length_a   1.000
_cell.length_b   1.000
_cell.length_c   1.000
_cell.angle_alpha   90.00
_cell.angle_beta   90.00
_cell.angle_gamma   90.00
#
_symmetry.space_group_name_H-M   'P 1'
#
loop_
_entity.id
_entity.type
_entity.pdbx_description
1 polymer ?
#
loop_
_entity_poly.entity_id
_entity_poly.type
_entity_poly.pdbx_seq_one_letter_code
_entity_poly.pdbx_strand_id
1 'polypeptide(L)'
;MTQAIQALPWMTDINQQVAVLWAQQKMPHAICLHGQPGLGQRHQLAYMTSMLFCENKSDPAKPCGECRQCILFNNKEHPDMLILAPGDKSTSIGIDQIRQLTDFVMGTAYFAPMR
;
A
#
# COMPACT_ATOMS: atom_id res chain seq x y z
N MET A 1 17.59 3.77 8.59
CA MET A 1 17.37 5.00 7.80
C MET A 1 15.99 4.89 7.18
N THR A 2 14.97 5.39 7.88
CA THR A 2 13.56 5.31 7.47
C THR A 2 13.33 6.39 6.43
N GLN A 3 13.37 6.03 5.14
CA GLN A 3 13.11 6.99 4.08
C GLN A 3 11.61 7.31 4.11
N ALA A 4 11.26 8.57 4.37
CA ALA A 4 9.88 9.01 4.42
C ALA A 4 9.21 8.77 3.05
N ILE A 5 8.02 8.18 3.08
CA ILE A 5 7.20 7.97 1.87
C ILE A 5 6.68 9.34 1.42
N GLN A 6 7.17 9.82 0.28
CA GLN A 6 6.88 11.15 -0.26
C GLN A 6 6.17 11.05 -1.61
N ALA A 7 5.40 12.07 -1.99
CA ALA A 7 4.75 12.10 -3.29
C ALA A 7 5.79 12.26 -4.40
N LEU A 8 5.72 11.41 -5.44
CA LEU A 8 6.51 11.60 -6.65
C LEU A 8 5.85 12.70 -7.51
N PRO A 9 6.58 13.74 -7.95
CA PRO A 9 5.97 14.87 -8.66
C PRO A 9 5.22 14.47 -9.95
N TRP A 10 5.68 13.42 -10.62
CA TRP A 10 5.07 12.92 -11.86
C TRP A 10 3.92 11.93 -11.63
N MET A 11 3.55 11.62 -10.38
CA MET A 11 2.46 10.68 -10.04
C MET A 11 1.33 11.33 -9.25
N THR A 12 1.31 12.67 -9.16
CA THR A 12 0.25 13.43 -8.48
C THR A 12 -1.14 13.10 -9.01
N ASP A 13 -1.27 12.97 -10.33
CA ASP A 13 -2.56 12.68 -10.97
C ASP A 13 -3.08 11.29 -10.60
N ILE A 14 -2.18 10.32 -10.45
CA ILE A 14 -2.52 8.97 -10.01
C ILE A 14 -3.01 9.00 -8.56
N ASN A 15 -2.34 9.74 -7.67
CA ASN A 15 -2.77 9.90 -6.28
C ASN A 15 -4.18 10.49 -6.19
N GLN A 16 -4.44 11.53 -6.99
CA GLN A 16 -5.75 12.17 -7.02
C GLN A 16 -6.84 11.21 -7.52
N GLN A 17 -6.56 10.44 -8.59
CA GLN A 17 -7.50 9.46 -9.11
C GLN A 17 -7.82 8.37 -8.09
N VAL A 18 -6.81 7.83 -7.40
CA VAL A 18 -7.00 6.81 -6.36
C VAL A 18 -7.81 7.36 -5.20
N ALA A 19 -7.53 8.59 -4.76
CA ALA A 19 -8.29 9.26 -3.71
C ALA A 19 -9.78 9.42 -4.08
N VAL A 20 -10.08 9.81 -5.33
CA VAL A 20 -11.45 9.90 -5.84
C VAL A 20 -12.13 8.54 -5.87
N LEU A 21 -11.47 7.51 -6.40
CA LEU A 21 -12.02 6.15 -6.47
C LEU A 21 -12.28 5.56 -5.08
N TRP A 22 -11.38 5.82 -4.13
CA TRP A 22 -11.55 5.41 -2.73
C TRP A 22 -12.77 6.08 -2.09
N ALA A 23 -12.87 7.41 -2.21
CA ALA A 23 -14.00 8.17 -1.67
C ALA A 23 -15.35 7.75 -2.27
N GLN A 24 -15.37 7.36 -3.54
CA GLN A 24 -16.58 6.88 -4.23
C GLN A 24 -16.90 5.40 -3.98
N GLN A 25 -16.09 4.67 -3.22
CA GLN A 25 -16.22 3.21 -3.04
C GLN A 25 -16.16 2.43 -4.37
N LYS A 26 -15.40 2.94 -5.33
CA LYS A 26 -15.22 2.35 -6.67
C LYS A 26 -13.80 1.84 -6.91
N MET A 27 -13.04 1.66 -5.84
CA MET A 27 -11.66 1.18 -5.92
C MET A 27 -11.65 -0.28 -6.39
N PRO A 28 -10.92 -0.64 -7.47
CA PRO A 28 -10.76 -2.03 -7.85
C PRO A 28 -10.05 -2.83 -6.75
N HIS A 29 -10.44 -4.09 -6.61
CA HIS A 29 -9.87 -5.02 -5.61
C HIS A 29 -8.43 -5.47 -5.95
N ALA A 30 -7.99 -5.26 -7.18
CA ALA A 30 -6.64 -5.56 -7.63
C ALA A 30 -6.13 -4.44 -8.56
N ILE A 31 -4.94 -3.92 -8.27
CA ILE A 31 -4.25 -2.92 -9.10
C ILE A 31 -2.94 -3.52 -9.57
N CYS A 32 -2.65 -3.41 -10.86
CA CYS A 32 -1.37 -3.74 -11.44
C CYS A 32 -0.66 -2.45 -11.86
N LEU A 33 0.51 -2.17 -11.28
CA LEU A 33 1.38 -1.07 -11.70
C LEU A 33 2.42 -1.61 -12.68
N HIS A 34 2.46 -1.05 -13.88
CA HIS A 34 3.40 -1.43 -14.93
C HIS A 34 4.14 -0.21 -15.49
N GLY A 35 5.26 -0.45 -16.17
CA GLY A 35 6.11 0.62 -16.73
C GLY A 35 7.60 0.29 -16.58
N GLN A 36 8.46 1.20 -17.04
CA GLN A 36 9.89 0.97 -17.06
C GLN A 36 10.52 0.94 -15.65
N PRO A 37 11.57 0.11 -15.43
CA PRO A 37 12.35 0.14 -14.21
C PRO A 37 12.87 1.54 -13.91
N GLY A 38 12.86 1.95 -12.64
CA GLY A 38 13.37 3.25 -12.20
C GLY A 38 12.33 4.37 -12.13
N LEU A 39 11.10 4.18 -12.63
CA LEU A 39 10.04 5.20 -12.55
C LEU A 39 9.40 5.34 -11.15
N GLY A 40 9.82 4.54 -10.17
CA GLY A 40 9.34 4.66 -8.79
C GLY A 40 8.03 3.91 -8.50
N GLN A 41 7.63 2.91 -9.28
CA GLN A 41 6.38 2.16 -9.09
C GLN A 41 6.23 1.54 -7.70
N ARG A 42 7.30 0.98 -7.14
CA ARG A 42 7.28 0.41 -5.78
C ARG A 42 7.05 1.50 -4.73
N HIS A 43 7.66 2.66 -4.94
CA HIS A 43 7.48 3.82 -4.07
C HIS A 43 6.06 4.36 -4.16
N GLN A 44 5.51 4.43 -5.38
CA GLN A 44 4.13 4.81 -5.62
C GLN A 44 3.14 3.83 -4.97
N LEU A 45 3.37 2.52 -5.08
CA LEU A 45 2.56 1.51 -4.41
C LEU A 45 2.56 1.72 -2.90
N ALA A 46 3.75 1.97 -2.31
CA ALA A 46 3.86 2.27 -0.89
C ALA A 46 3.12 3.56 -0.50
N TYR A 47 3.26 4.62 -1.32
CA TYR A 47 2.56 5.90 -1.11
C TYR A 47 1.04 5.72 -1.15
N MET A 48 0.51 5.11 -2.20
CA MET A 48 -0.92 4.81 -2.33
C MET A 48 -1.42 3.97 -1.16
N THR A 49 -0.70 2.92 -0.78
CA THR A 49 -1.11 2.05 0.33
C THR A 49 -1.14 2.82 1.66
N SER A 50 -0.12 3.66 1.93
CA SER A 50 -0.10 4.50 3.13
C SER A 50 -1.25 5.51 3.18
N MET A 51 -1.65 6.04 2.03
CA MET A 51 -2.79 6.95 1.88
C MET A 51 -4.12 6.24 2.17
N LEU A 52 -4.28 5.00 1.70
CA LEU A 52 -5.47 4.19 1.96
C LEU A 52 -5.60 3.84 3.45
N PHE A 53 -4.50 3.48 4.11
CA PHE A 53 -4.48 3.19 5.56
C PHE A 53 -4.59 4.43 6.45
N CYS A 54 -4.27 5.63 5.95
CA CYS A 54 -4.23 6.85 6.75
C CYS A 54 -5.59 7.16 7.41
N GLU A 55 -5.62 7.33 8.73
CA GLU A 55 -6.82 7.72 9.49
C GLU A 55 -7.24 9.18 9.22
N ASN A 56 -6.27 10.06 9.02
CA ASN A 56 -6.53 11.46 8.73
C ASN A 56 -6.92 11.65 7.25
N LYS A 57 -8.11 12.20 7.00
CA LYS A 57 -8.68 12.43 5.66
C LYS A 57 -8.70 13.91 5.23
N SER A 58 -7.96 14.80 5.91
CA SER A 58 -7.90 16.23 5.54
C SER A 58 -7.41 16.45 4.10
N ASP A 59 -6.47 15.63 3.64
CA ASP A 59 -6.05 15.55 2.24
C ASP A 59 -6.09 14.07 1.80
N PRO A 60 -7.17 13.61 1.15
CA PRO A 60 -7.32 12.21 0.77
C PRO A 60 -6.27 11.71 -0.23
N ALA A 61 -5.52 12.61 -0.90
CA ALA A 61 -4.44 12.27 -1.83
C ALA A 61 -3.07 12.19 -1.14
N LYS A 62 -3.01 12.38 0.19
CA LYS A 62 -1.77 12.42 0.95
C LYS A 62 -1.88 11.72 2.32
N PRO A 63 -0.95 10.81 2.65
CA PRO A 63 -0.86 10.26 4.00
C PRO A 63 -0.38 11.34 4.98
N CYS A 64 -0.95 11.41 6.18
CA CYS A 64 -0.54 12.41 7.17
C CYS A 64 0.84 12.14 7.79
N GLY A 65 1.30 10.88 7.80
CA GLY A 65 2.59 10.49 8.37
C GLY A 65 2.62 10.36 9.90
N GLU A 66 1.60 10.87 10.60
CA GLU A 66 1.60 10.99 12.07
C GLU A 66 0.54 10.14 12.78
N CYS A 67 -0.51 9.69 12.07
CA CYS A 67 -1.52 8.81 12.66
C CYS A 67 -0.95 7.40 12.94
N ARG A 68 -1.63 6.64 13.80
CA ARG A 68 -1.20 5.29 14.20
C ARG A 68 -0.95 4.39 12.99
N GLN A 69 -1.85 4.42 12.01
CA GLN A 69 -1.72 3.59 10.80
C GLN A 69 -0.52 4.00 9.95
N CYS A 70 -0.27 5.31 9.78
CA CYS A 70 0.91 5.79 9.07
C CYS A 70 2.20 5.38 9.77
N ILE A 71 2.25 5.44 11.10
CA ILE A 71 3.43 5.01 11.88
C ILE A 71 3.68 3.51 11.70
N LEU A 72 2.64 2.67 11.85
CA LEU A 72 2.73 1.22 11.64
C LEU A 72 3.17 0.88 10.20
N PHE A 73 2.63 1.60 9.22
CA PHE A 73 3.01 1.43 7.82
C PHE A 73 4.47 1.79 7.57
N ASN A 74 4.93 2.94 8.07
CA ASN A 74 6.31 3.41 7.91
C ASN A 74 7.33 2.46 8.56
N ASN A 75 6.94 1.80 9.66
CA ASN A 75 7.75 0.78 10.33
C ASN A 75 7.66 -0.61 9.67
N LYS A 76 6.77 -0.80 8.68
CA LYS A 76 6.44 -2.09 8.05
C LYS A 76 5.89 -3.13 9.02
N GLU A 77 5.17 -2.68 10.04
CA GLU A 77 4.60 -3.50 11.13
C GLU A 77 3.06 -3.53 11.08
N HIS A 78 2.47 -3.05 9.98
CA HIS A 78 1.01 -3.03 9.85
C HIS A 78 0.46 -4.47 9.75
N PRO A 79 -0.38 -4.94 10.70
CA PRO A 79 -0.86 -6.31 10.76
C PRO A 79 -1.73 -6.70 9.56
N ASP A 80 -2.47 -5.75 8.98
CA ASP A 80 -3.28 -5.99 7.78
C ASP A 80 -2.52 -5.70 6.46
N MET A 81 -1.18 -5.66 6.51
CA MET A 81 -0.34 -5.51 5.32
C MET A 81 0.62 -6.70 5.20
N LEU A 82 0.58 -7.37 4.05
CA LEU A 82 1.54 -8.39 3.69
C LEU A 82 2.29 -7.98 2.42
N ILE A 83 3.63 -7.98 2.48
CA ILE A 83 4.49 -7.73 1.32
C ILE A 83 5.05 -9.06 0.85
N LEU A 84 4.69 -9.44 -0.38
CA LEU A 84 5.21 -10.64 -1.03
C LEU A 84 6.37 -10.27 -1.96
N ALA A 85 7.52 -10.89 -1.75
CA ALA A 85 8.70 -10.75 -2.60
C ALA A 85 9.38 -12.13 -2.79
N PRO A 86 10.18 -12.31 -3.86
CA PRO A 86 11.07 -13.46 -3.97
C PRO A 86 11.99 -13.56 -2.73
N GLY A 87 12.31 -14.78 -2.31
CA GLY A 87 13.21 -14.99 -1.18
C GLY A 87 14.65 -14.60 -1.51
N ASP A 88 15.52 -14.45 -0.51
CA ASP A 88 16.89 -13.93 -0.66
C ASP A 88 17.75 -14.71 -1.68
N LYS A 89 17.41 -15.97 -1.94
CA LYS A 89 18.11 -16.86 -2.88
C LYS A 89 17.29 -17.22 -4.13
N SER A 90 16.04 -16.73 -4.25
CA SER A 90 15.15 -17.07 -5.37
C SER A 90 14.82 -15.82 -6.20
N THR A 91 14.66 -16.02 -7.51
CA THR A 91 14.17 -14.97 -8.42
C THR A 91 12.66 -15.04 -8.63
N SER A 92 12.01 -16.08 -8.10
CA SER A 92 10.58 -16.35 -8.24
C SER A 92 9.87 -16.41 -6.88
N ILE A 93 8.56 -16.20 -6.93
CA ILE A 93 7.64 -16.39 -5.80
C ILE A 93 7.21 -17.86 -5.78
N GLY A 94 7.45 -18.54 -4.67
CA GLY A 94 7.09 -19.95 -4.50
C GLY A 94 5.60 -20.18 -4.21
N ILE A 95 5.12 -21.38 -4.52
CA ILE A 95 3.71 -21.77 -4.27
C ILE A 95 3.35 -21.65 -2.78
N ASP A 96 4.25 -22.02 -1.88
CA ASP A 96 3.97 -21.95 -0.43
C ASP A 96 3.81 -20.51 0.06
N GLN A 97 4.50 -19.54 -0.54
CA GLN A 97 4.29 -18.12 -0.26
C GLN A 97 2.89 -17.66 -0.70
N ILE A 98 2.39 -18.16 -1.84
CA ILE A 98 1.03 -17.87 -2.31
C ILE A 98 -0.04 -18.50 -1.42
N ARG A 99 0.21 -19.72 -0.90
CA ARG A 99 -0.68 -20.37 0.06
C ARG A 99 -0.78 -19.56 1.35
N GLN A 100 0.35 -19.12 1.90
CA GLN A 100 0.37 -18.25 3.09
C GLN A 100 -0.36 -16.91 2.87
N LEU A 101 -0.21 -16.31 1.68
CA LEU A 101 -0.96 -15.11 1.31
C LEU A 101 -2.47 -15.37 1.33
N THR A 102 -2.91 -16.53 0.83
CA THR A 102 -4.33 -16.89 0.80
C THR A 102 -4.87 -17.02 2.22
N ASP A 103 -4.16 -17.71 3.11
CA ASP A 103 -4.55 -17.86 4.52
C ASP A 103 -4.63 -16.51 5.23
N PHE A 104 -3.68 -15.60 4.95
CA PHE A 104 -3.66 -14.24 5.50
C PHE A 104 -4.90 -13.44 5.10
N VAL A 105 -5.26 -13.43 3.81
CA VAL A 105 -6.40 -12.64 3.29
C VAL A 105 -7.75 -13.19 3.76
N MET A 106 -7.83 -14.49 4.06
CA MET A 106 -9.04 -15.11 4.62
C MET A 106 -9.26 -14.81 6.11
N GLY A 107 -8.24 -14.28 6.79
CA GLY A 107 -8.34 -13.83 8.18
C GLY A 107 -9.25 -12.61 8.34
N THR A 108 -9.70 -12.37 9.57
CA THR A 108 -10.38 -11.12 9.91
C THR A 108 -9.36 -10.00 10.04
N ALA A 109 -9.66 -8.83 9.46
CA ALA A 109 -8.81 -7.65 9.62
C ALA A 109 -8.60 -7.33 11.11
N TYR A 110 -7.35 -7.12 11.50
CA TYR A 110 -6.97 -6.75 12.86
C TYR A 110 -7.52 -5.38 13.22
N PHE A 111 -7.37 -4.41 12.30
CA PHE A 111 -8.11 -3.17 12.37
C PHE A 111 -9.45 -3.36 11.66
N ALA A 112 -10.55 -3.13 12.39
CA ALA A 112 -11.87 -3.07 11.78
C ALA A 112 -11.85 -2.10 10.57
N PRO A 113 -12.62 -2.37 9.50
CA PRO A 113 -12.58 -1.53 8.32
C PRO A 113 -12.89 -0.09 8.71
N MET A 114 -11.90 0.78 8.58
CA MET A 114 -12.05 2.22 8.71
C MET A 114 -12.85 2.70 7.51
N ARG A 115 -14.17 2.64 7.67
CA ARG A 115 -15.16 3.21 6.75
C ARG A 115 -15.41 4.66 7.12
#